data_AF-A0A7X7JFA3-F1
#
_entry.id   AF-A0A7X7JFA3-F1
#
_cell.length_a   1.000
_cell.length_b   1.000
_cell.length_c   1.000
_cell.angle_alpha   90.00
_cell.angle_beta   90.00
_cell.angle_gamma   90.00
#
_symmetry.space_group_name_H-M   'P 1'
#
loop_
_entity.id
_entity.type
_entity.pdbx_description
1 polymer ?
#
loop_
_entity_poly.entity_id
_entity_poly.type
_entity_poly.pdbx_seq_one_letter_code
_entity_poly.pdbx_strand_id
1 'polypeptide(L)'
;MNRGDAVRSSGILLAAAVLLSGCGTSTTEDAAPAPSVTPSTEVRAADARILGVEEGAECDKDVVSYVPYDFRLKLKAHGKAGDEFSFDFEMKDGSVETVGSASGKNVTFSTGKTTYDVNRIIVHAQGETGIGGSCVITLASAS
;
A
#
# COMPACT_ATOMS: atom_id res chain seq x y z
N MET A 1 -1.04 65.84 -23.24
CA MET A 1 -1.76 65.74 -21.96
C MET A 1 -1.29 64.46 -21.27
N ASN A 2 -0.87 64.60 -20.00
CA ASN A 2 -0.55 63.60 -18.95
C ASN A 2 0.34 62.39 -19.33
N ARG A 3 1.61 62.31 -18.89
CA ARG A 3 2.11 61.99 -17.53
C ARG A 3 1.54 60.70 -16.95
N GLY A 4 2.42 59.71 -16.83
CA GLY A 4 2.74 59.01 -15.58
C GLY A 4 1.82 57.87 -15.17
N ASP A 5 2.40 56.67 -15.03
CA ASP A 5 2.44 55.88 -13.79
C ASP A 5 3.31 54.63 -14.10
N ALA A 6 4.54 54.50 -13.60
CA ALA A 6 4.92 53.96 -12.27
C ALA A 6 4.18 52.64 -11.98
N VAL A 7 4.84 51.50 -11.79
CA VAL A 7 5.46 51.02 -10.52
C VAL A 7 6.22 49.74 -10.93
N ARG A 8 7.56 49.61 -10.90
CA ARG A 8 8.56 49.62 -9.82
C ARG A 8 8.28 48.65 -8.67
N SER A 9 9.02 47.54 -8.65
CA SER A 9 9.50 46.85 -7.43
C SER A 9 8.51 46.03 -6.60
N SER A 10 8.87 44.76 -6.37
CA SER A 10 8.99 44.12 -5.04
C SER A 10 9.46 42.68 -5.29
N GLY A 11 10.69 42.25 -5.03
CA GLY A 11 11.70 42.81 -4.14
C GLY A 11 11.44 42.43 -2.68
N ILE A 12 11.71 41.16 -2.36
CA ILE A 12 12.16 40.62 -1.05
C ILE A 12 11.19 40.78 0.14
N LEU A 13 11.10 39.71 0.96
CA LEU A 13 11.16 39.72 2.44
C LEU A 13 10.30 38.56 2.99
N LEU A 14 10.87 37.35 3.04
CA LEU A 14 10.47 36.42 4.09
C LEU A 14 11.25 36.83 5.33
N ALA A 15 10.60 37.69 6.11
CA ALA A 15 11.09 38.24 7.36
C ALA A 15 11.37 37.12 8.37
N ALA A 16 12.51 37.25 9.02
CA ALA A 16 12.91 36.44 10.15
C ALA A 16 12.06 36.77 11.39
N ALA A 17 12.01 35.76 12.27
CA ALA A 17 11.81 35.83 13.71
C ALA A 17 10.42 36.23 14.23
N VAL A 18 9.69 35.22 14.72
CA VAL A 18 8.81 35.38 15.89
C VAL A 18 9.63 34.94 17.11
N LEU A 19 10.30 35.90 17.76
CA LEU A 19 10.77 35.74 19.14
C LEU A 19 9.58 36.03 20.05
N LEU A 20 8.86 34.98 20.45
CA LEU A 20 7.97 35.07 21.61
C LEU A 20 8.83 34.90 22.86
N SER A 21 9.27 36.03 23.39
CA SER A 21 9.81 36.17 24.74
C SER A 21 8.80 35.68 25.77
N GLY A 22 9.23 34.76 26.63
CA GLY A 22 8.41 34.13 27.65
C GLY A 22 8.01 35.07 28.80
N CYS A 23 7.00 34.63 29.54
CA CYS A 23 6.76 34.99 30.92
C CYS A 23 5.86 33.90 31.54
N GLY A 24 6.23 33.41 32.74
CA GLY A 24 5.31 32.66 33.59
C GLY A 24 5.80 31.26 33.96
N THR A 25 6.48 31.18 35.09
CA THR A 25 6.88 29.97 35.80
C THR A 25 5.68 29.05 36.09
N SER A 26 5.79 27.75 35.79
CA SER A 26 5.25 26.62 36.58
C SER A 26 5.75 25.29 36.01
N THR A 27 6.50 24.57 36.85
CA THR A 27 6.92 23.15 36.78
C THR A 27 6.35 22.29 35.66
N THR A 28 7.20 21.71 34.81
CA THR A 28 7.01 20.37 34.22
C THR A 28 8.37 19.80 33.83
N GLU A 29 8.55 18.52 34.13
CA GLU A 29 9.74 17.69 33.93
C GLU A 29 10.39 17.79 32.54
N ASP A 30 11.70 17.58 32.54
CA ASP A 30 12.55 17.34 31.39
C ASP A 30 12.00 16.19 30.54
N ALA A 31 11.20 16.49 29.52
CA ALA A 31 10.83 15.55 28.50
C ALA A 31 11.82 15.69 27.35
N ALA A 32 12.84 14.83 27.35
CA ALA A 32 13.72 14.64 26.20
C ALA A 32 12.87 14.57 24.92
N PRO A 33 13.28 15.26 23.82
CA PRO A 33 12.50 15.25 22.59
C PRO A 33 12.31 13.81 22.12
N ALA A 34 11.04 13.41 21.93
CA ALA A 34 10.72 12.11 21.37
C ALA A 34 11.52 11.91 20.06
N PRO A 35 12.15 10.74 19.85
CA PRO A 35 12.93 10.51 18.65
C PRO A 35 12.06 10.77 17.43
N SER A 36 12.54 11.61 16.52
CA SER A 36 11.89 11.85 15.25
C SER A 36 11.80 10.52 14.50
N VAL A 37 10.60 9.95 14.41
CA VAL A 37 10.35 8.77 13.59
C VAL A 37 10.40 9.22 12.15
N THR A 38 11.58 9.18 11.54
CA THR A 38 11.69 9.26 10.08
C THR A 38 10.90 8.10 9.50
N PRO A 39 9.90 8.33 8.62
CA PRO A 39 9.20 7.23 7.98
C PRO A 39 10.25 6.45 7.18
N SER A 40 10.59 5.26 7.66
CA SER A 40 11.45 4.36 6.93
C SER A 40 10.67 3.95 5.71
N THR A 41 11.02 4.47 4.54
CA THR A 41 10.59 3.88 3.29
C THR A 41 11.09 2.45 3.32
N GLU A 42 10.19 1.49 3.54
CA GLU A 42 10.54 0.06 3.52
C GLU A 42 10.98 -0.29 2.10
N VAL A 43 12.24 -0.08 1.75
CA VAL A 43 12.78 -0.42 0.43
C VAL A 43 12.88 -1.95 0.34
N ARG A 44 12.30 -2.56 -0.71
CA ARG A 44 12.48 -3.99 -1.01
C ARG A 44 13.80 -4.14 -1.78
N ALA A 45 14.56 -5.20 -1.50
CA ALA A 45 15.73 -5.53 -2.30
C ALA A 45 15.31 -5.95 -3.73
N ALA A 46 16.12 -5.62 -4.74
CA ALA A 46 15.77 -5.88 -6.14
C ALA A 46 15.69 -7.38 -6.48
N ASP A 47 16.38 -8.23 -5.73
CA ASP A 47 16.41 -9.69 -5.85
C ASP A 47 15.37 -10.39 -4.96
N ALA A 48 14.67 -9.65 -4.09
CA ALA A 48 13.60 -10.22 -3.29
C ALA A 48 12.31 -10.36 -4.12
N ARG A 49 11.68 -11.54 -4.04
CA ARG A 49 10.39 -11.79 -4.69
C ARG A 49 9.29 -10.99 -4.01
N ILE A 50 8.43 -10.35 -4.81
CA ILE A 50 7.32 -9.51 -4.30
C ILE A 50 6.37 -10.34 -3.42
N LEU A 51 6.08 -11.56 -3.84
CA LEU A 51 5.19 -12.50 -3.16
C LEU A 51 5.88 -13.31 -2.04
N GLY A 52 7.20 -13.17 -1.85
CA GLY A 52 7.95 -13.92 -0.84
C GLY A 52 8.13 -15.42 -1.11
N VAL A 53 7.52 -15.95 -2.16
CA VAL A 53 7.51 -17.38 -2.52
C VAL A 53 7.95 -17.63 -3.96
N GLU A 54 8.34 -18.86 -4.27
CA GLU A 54 8.62 -19.29 -5.64
C GLU A 54 7.38 -19.24 -6.53
N GLU A 55 7.59 -19.15 -7.85
CA GLU A 55 6.50 -19.04 -8.81
C GLU A 55 5.61 -20.29 -8.81
N GLY A 56 4.31 -20.09 -8.71
CA GLY A 56 3.30 -21.14 -8.67
C GLY A 56 3.17 -21.88 -7.33
N ALA A 57 3.97 -21.51 -6.32
CA ALA A 57 3.82 -22.05 -4.96
C ALA A 57 2.56 -21.51 -4.27
N GLU A 58 2.16 -22.12 -3.15
CA GLU A 58 1.11 -21.56 -2.30
C GLU A 58 1.57 -20.18 -1.77
N CYS A 59 0.68 -19.20 -1.80
CA CYS A 59 0.96 -17.85 -1.33
C CYS A 59 1.29 -17.85 0.16
N ASP A 60 2.29 -17.06 0.54
CA ASP A 60 2.51 -16.73 1.93
C ASP A 60 1.32 -15.90 2.44
N LYS A 61 0.61 -16.42 3.45
CA LYS A 61 -0.56 -15.78 4.07
C LYS A 61 -0.25 -14.39 4.63
N ASP A 62 1.00 -14.12 4.98
CA ASP A 62 1.43 -12.83 5.52
C ASP A 62 1.65 -11.79 4.40
N VAL A 63 1.75 -12.26 3.14
CA VAL A 63 1.83 -11.41 1.95
C VAL A 63 0.48 -11.30 1.26
N VAL A 64 -0.19 -12.41 0.98
CA VAL A 64 -1.55 -12.42 0.38
C VAL A 64 -2.43 -13.43 1.10
N SER A 65 -3.59 -12.98 1.54
CA SER A 65 -4.58 -13.83 2.19
C SER A 65 -5.99 -13.47 1.78
N TYR A 66 -6.92 -14.41 1.93
CA TYR A 66 -8.33 -14.10 1.87
C TYR A 66 -8.86 -13.76 3.27
N VAL A 67 -9.92 -12.95 3.33
CA VAL A 67 -10.61 -12.66 4.58
C VAL A 67 -11.48 -13.86 4.97
N PRO A 68 -11.24 -14.50 6.13
CA PRO A 68 -11.99 -15.68 6.52
C PRO A 68 -13.43 -15.33 6.89
N TYR A 69 -14.33 -16.31 6.77
CA TYR A 69 -15.74 -16.25 7.18
C TYR A 69 -16.60 -15.18 6.48
N ASP A 70 -16.14 -14.60 5.37
CA ASP A 70 -16.97 -13.78 4.50
C ASP A 70 -17.63 -14.65 3.42
N PHE A 71 -18.92 -14.44 3.17
CA PHE A 71 -19.62 -15.11 2.07
C PHE A 71 -19.08 -14.65 0.71
N ARG A 72 -18.70 -13.38 0.60
CA ARG A 72 -18.06 -12.83 -0.59
C ARG A 72 -16.57 -12.81 -0.37
N LEU A 73 -15.84 -13.51 -1.24
CA LEU A 73 -14.40 -13.60 -1.15
C LEU A 73 -13.78 -12.20 -1.23
N LYS A 74 -12.98 -11.87 -0.24
CA LYS A 74 -12.17 -10.64 -0.19
C LYS A 74 -10.72 -11.05 -0.07
N LEU A 75 -9.87 -10.40 -0.84
CA LEU A 75 -8.43 -10.61 -0.83
C LEU A 75 -7.74 -9.43 -0.17
N LYS A 76 -6.69 -9.72 0.59
CA LYS A 76 -5.78 -8.76 1.19
C LYS A 76 -4.40 -9.05 0.66
N ALA A 77 -3.73 -8.03 0.12
CA ALA A 77 -2.34 -8.12 -0.28
C ALA A 77 -1.51 -7.05 0.43
N HIS A 78 -0.47 -7.47 1.11
CA HIS A 78 0.48 -6.66 1.85
C HIS A 78 1.65 -6.26 0.95
N GLY A 79 1.34 -5.51 -0.10
CA GLY A 79 2.33 -4.94 -1.02
C GLY A 79 2.96 -3.64 -0.54
N LYS A 80 3.94 -3.16 -1.31
CA LYS A 80 4.57 -1.85 -1.16
C LYS A 80 4.01 -0.87 -2.20
N ALA A 81 4.32 0.41 -2.03
CA ALA A 81 3.98 1.41 -3.04
C ALA A 81 4.66 1.05 -4.38
N GLY A 82 3.90 1.08 -5.47
CA GLY A 82 4.37 0.66 -6.79
C GLY A 82 4.17 -0.84 -7.10
N ASP A 83 3.77 -1.66 -6.13
CA ASP A 83 3.34 -3.03 -6.40
C ASP A 83 1.93 -3.02 -7.01
N GLU A 84 1.73 -3.87 -8.01
CA GLU A 84 0.47 -4.19 -8.66
C GLU A 84 0.19 -5.69 -8.54
N PHE A 85 -1.03 -6.02 -8.14
CA PHE A 85 -1.51 -7.39 -8.00
C PHE A 85 -2.67 -7.61 -8.95
N SER A 86 -2.68 -8.72 -9.68
CA SER A 86 -3.84 -9.19 -10.44
C SER A 86 -4.27 -10.57 -9.97
N PHE A 87 -5.55 -10.88 -10.18
CA PHE A 87 -6.17 -12.08 -9.62
C PHE A 87 -6.98 -12.82 -10.68
N ASP A 88 -6.58 -14.06 -10.94
CA ASP A 88 -7.32 -15.01 -11.79
C ASP A 88 -7.93 -16.09 -10.91
N PHE A 89 -9.21 -16.39 -11.11
CA PHE A 89 -9.95 -17.34 -10.30
C PHE A 89 -10.26 -18.56 -11.13
N GLU A 90 -9.76 -19.70 -10.67
CA GLU A 90 -10.22 -20.99 -11.16
C GLU A 90 -11.47 -21.38 -10.38
N MET A 91 -12.58 -21.42 -11.09
CA MET A 91 -13.89 -21.80 -10.57
C MET A 91 -14.00 -23.32 -10.48
N LYS A 92 -14.91 -23.83 -9.66
CA LYS A 92 -15.11 -25.29 -9.50
C LYS A 92 -15.62 -25.99 -10.76
N ASP A 93 -16.21 -25.25 -11.70
CA ASP A 93 -16.60 -25.78 -13.01
C ASP A 93 -15.42 -25.86 -14.00
N GLY A 94 -14.21 -25.48 -13.56
CA GLY A 94 -12.98 -25.48 -14.33
C GLY A 94 -12.77 -24.23 -15.18
N SER A 95 -13.70 -23.27 -15.18
CA SER A 95 -13.50 -21.98 -15.84
C SER A 95 -12.47 -21.13 -15.10
N VAL A 96 -11.74 -20.29 -15.84
CA VAL A 96 -10.80 -19.32 -15.27
C VAL A 96 -11.26 -17.92 -15.63
N GLU A 97 -11.39 -17.06 -14.63
CA GLU A 97 -11.82 -15.67 -14.79
C GLU A 97 -10.83 -14.69 -14.19
N THR A 98 -10.44 -13.66 -14.94
CA THR A 98 -9.72 -12.51 -14.39
C THR A 98 -10.70 -11.60 -13.66
N VAL A 99 -10.52 -11.45 -12.34
CA VAL A 99 -11.50 -10.76 -11.49
C VAL A 99 -11.14 -9.29 -11.27
N GLY A 100 -9.86 -8.95 -11.36
CA GLY A 100 -9.41 -7.57 -11.30
C GLY A 100 -7.96 -7.43 -10.88
N SER A 101 -7.59 -6.18 -10.63
CA SER A 101 -6.28 -5.82 -10.10
C SER A 101 -6.40 -4.81 -8.95
N ALA A 102 -5.36 -4.75 -8.14
CA ALA A 102 -5.22 -3.79 -7.04
C ALA A 102 -3.77 -3.32 -6.97
N SER A 103 -3.56 -2.03 -6.69
CA SER A 103 -2.24 -1.44 -6.54
C SER A 103 -2.13 -0.59 -5.29
N GLY A 104 -0.93 -0.54 -4.72
CA GLY A 104 -0.62 0.27 -3.54
C GLY A 104 -0.27 -0.53 -2.28
N LYS A 105 -0.01 0.21 -1.18
CA LYS A 105 0.39 -0.38 0.10
C LYS A 105 -0.82 -0.96 0.81
N ASN A 106 -0.77 -2.25 1.18
CA ASN A 106 -1.83 -2.95 1.90
C ASN A 106 -3.23 -2.78 1.26
N VAL A 107 -3.49 -3.50 0.18
CA VAL A 107 -4.76 -3.42 -0.55
C VAL A 107 -5.74 -4.47 -0.05
N THR A 108 -7.02 -4.09 0.07
CA THR A 108 -8.12 -5.04 0.21
C THR A 108 -9.01 -4.95 -1.03
N PHE A 109 -9.22 -6.08 -1.68
CA PHE A 109 -9.99 -6.20 -2.91
C PHE A 109 -11.24 -7.05 -2.68
N SER A 110 -12.41 -6.53 -3.07
CA SER A 110 -13.66 -7.27 -3.04
C SER A 110 -13.90 -7.89 -4.41
N THR A 111 -13.97 -9.22 -4.45
CA THR A 111 -13.92 -9.99 -5.70
C THR A 111 -15.29 -10.14 -6.35
N GLY A 112 -16.37 -9.91 -5.60
CA GLY A 112 -17.74 -10.11 -6.05
C GLY A 112 -18.18 -11.58 -6.12
N LYS A 113 -17.24 -12.53 -6.08
CA LYS A 113 -17.45 -13.98 -6.13
C LYS A 113 -17.69 -14.56 -4.74
N THR A 114 -18.40 -15.68 -4.67
CA THR A 114 -18.57 -16.41 -3.41
C THR A 114 -17.39 -17.35 -3.20
N THR A 115 -17.06 -17.61 -1.93
CA THR A 115 -16.01 -18.58 -1.56
C THR A 115 -16.35 -20.01 -1.99
N TYR A 116 -17.63 -20.32 -2.21
CA TYR A 116 -18.10 -21.67 -2.57
C TYR A 116 -17.92 -22.01 -4.04
N ASP A 117 -17.89 -21.01 -4.92
CA ASP A 117 -17.81 -21.21 -6.37
C ASP A 117 -16.36 -21.31 -6.87
N VAL A 118 -15.41 -20.81 -6.07
CA VAL A 118 -13.99 -20.73 -6.42
C VAL A 118 -13.25 -21.96 -5.89
N ASN A 119 -12.47 -22.60 -6.76
CA ASN A 119 -11.58 -23.71 -6.40
C ASN A 119 -10.23 -23.15 -5.91
N ARG A 120 -9.64 -22.27 -6.71
CA ARG A 120 -8.30 -21.76 -6.53
C ARG A 120 -8.19 -20.33 -6.99
N ILE A 121 -7.37 -19.54 -6.31
CA ILE A 121 -7.06 -18.17 -6.67
C ILE A 121 -5.60 -18.13 -7.11
N ILE A 122 -5.33 -17.60 -8.29
CA ILE A 122 -4.00 -17.37 -8.81
C ILE A 122 -3.72 -15.88 -8.68
N VAL A 123 -2.70 -15.56 -7.90
CA VAL A 123 -2.28 -14.18 -7.62
C VAL A 123 -1.02 -13.90 -8.42
N HIS A 124 -1.03 -12.84 -9.21
CA HIS A 124 0.14 -12.34 -9.90
C HIS A 124 0.58 -11.04 -9.25
N ALA A 125 1.89 -10.82 -9.14
CA ALA A 125 2.44 -9.58 -8.64
C ALA A 125 3.56 -9.06 -9.54
N GLN A 126 3.54 -7.75 -9.77
CA GLN A 126 4.58 -6.98 -10.45
C GLN A 126 4.84 -5.70 -9.66
N GLY A 127 6.01 -5.09 -9.83
CA GLY A 127 6.34 -3.85 -9.14
C GLY A 127 7.59 -3.19 -9.69
N GLU A 128 7.82 -1.93 -9.31
CA GLU A 128 9.00 -1.17 -9.73
C GLU A 128 10.31 -1.76 -9.19
N THR A 129 10.27 -2.44 -8.04
CA THR A 129 11.43 -3.08 -7.41
C THR A 129 11.08 -4.45 -6.85
N GLY A 130 11.99 -5.41 -7.06
CA GLY A 130 11.82 -6.80 -6.67
C GLY A 130 11.51 -7.69 -7.88
N ILE A 131 11.49 -8.99 -7.65
CA ILE A 131 11.18 -9.99 -8.67
C ILE A 131 9.68 -10.26 -8.65
N GLY A 132 8.99 -10.03 -9.77
CA GLY A 132 7.59 -10.40 -9.95
C GLY A 132 7.37 -11.91 -9.92
N GLY A 133 6.11 -12.33 -10.02
CA GLY A 133 5.79 -13.75 -10.08
C GLY A 133 4.32 -14.04 -9.83
N SER A 134 4.03 -15.31 -9.60
CA SER A 134 2.69 -15.77 -9.25
C SER A 134 2.72 -16.72 -8.07
N CYS A 135 1.64 -16.74 -7.29
CA CYS A 135 1.40 -17.73 -6.25
C CYS A 135 -0.08 -18.13 -6.24
N VAL A 136 -0.40 -19.18 -5.50
CA VAL A 136 -1.72 -19.80 -5.48
C VAL A 136 -2.31 -19.72 -4.08
N ILE A 137 -3.61 -19.46 -3.96
CA ILE A 137 -4.37 -19.71 -2.74
C ILE A 137 -5.38 -20.81 -3.04
N THR A 138 -5.25 -21.95 -2.37
CA THR A 138 -6.20 -23.06 -2.49
C THR A 138 -7.30 -22.88 -1.46
N LEU A 139 -8.55 -22.78 -1.92
CA LEU A 139 -9.70 -22.69 -1.01
C LEU A 139 -10.12 -24.09 -0.57
N ALA A 140 -10.26 -24.29 0.75
CA ALA A 140 -10.77 -25.55 1.26
C ALA A 140 -12.17 -25.81 0.68
N SER A 141 -12.36 -27.01 0.10
CA SER A 141 -13.66 -27.43 -0.39
C SER A 141 -14.65 -27.45 0.78
N ALA A 142 -15.75 -26.71 0.69
CA ALA A 142 -16.87 -26.89 1.61
C ALA A 142 -17.34 -28.35 1.50
N SER A 143 -17.16 -29.11 2.58
CA SER A 143 -17.61 -30.50 2.75
C SER A 143 -19.11 -30.58 2.96
#